data_AF-A0A931VCL7-F1
#
_entry.id   AF-A0A931VCL7-F1
#
_cell.length_a   1.000
_cell.length_b   1.000
_cell.length_c   1.000
_cell.angle_alpha   90.00
_cell.angle_beta   90.00
_cell.angle_gamma   90.00
#
_symmetry.space_group_name_H-M   'P 1'
#
loop_
_entity.id
_entity.type
_entity.pdbx_description
1 polymer ?
#
loop_
_entity_poly.entity_id
_entity_poly.type
_entity_poly.pdbx_seq_one_letter_code
_entity_poly.pdbx_strand_id
1 'polypeptide(L)'
;MNWTQGLLFAVLSSLAAGLAWAEDEKPLSNDVVVTAQWRADVASGAGFVTMDLFLTHTGSLPVIFRRLSGVDSNGAPDAAMETNVVWKRFYPTTAVEPGGTILAQWNFRRAPRAPQWVCLEAEGYAPLRVALPPYREGGPRLEAIVFSGDGRQAYVQYRYGRAPPTAVLVNGREVIFRTRRADGMTAPDLAACDLPEPLTTGAKAHVRMRFKDGTTAHGLVRVWRGLLLDAYLCNRPEDRRALGLDAEPGVIFPRAAFQGDVACFDVRQGTNGAAAVAVEAERPALLAGQPDKLLGIHYCTSMSSGFWNLYGALADVAMASPYRLTHAADVRRFLDDEIALMERARLSVRPGYWMWIPDVFQRRARFMEPEELRVLTWTALAKGCKGLKYFAWHLDDPKQFGFDRNPALTEAIKAQNVVLRRWADRLAPLVAVREETHGDARAGYVQYTAWSGERGVLTVVRNLKYVTDGQANAEGAPRFRVYPKTNVTVKVRVPGWLKSVRVEDLLTGEPLPETPTPGGVEVRLPRLAAVCVLWAAPGGASPAAEAPAGRAPTNVATDVLPLSGEPSLLTAAGWQWVQISLLALVLVGFTVWVVRRRRRSRL
;
A
#
# COMPACT_ATOMS: atom_id res chain seq x y z
N MET A 1 -21.40 50.87 22.13
CA MET A 1 -20.96 49.93 21.06
C MET A 1 -22.19 49.17 20.58
N ASN A 2 -22.57 49.37 19.31
CA ASN A 2 -23.86 48.94 18.78
C ASN A 2 -23.88 47.44 18.47
N TRP A 3 -24.82 46.72 19.08
CA TRP A 3 -25.10 45.29 18.87
C TRP A 3 -25.34 44.93 17.39
N THR A 4 -25.78 45.89 16.57
CA THR A 4 -26.00 45.72 15.13
C THR A 4 -24.70 45.55 14.33
N GLN A 5 -23.56 46.09 14.77
CA GLN A 5 -22.26 45.85 14.11
C GLN A 5 -21.70 44.46 14.45
N GLY A 6 -21.94 43.95 15.66
CA GLY A 6 -21.55 42.60 16.07
C GLY A 6 -22.34 41.51 15.33
N LEU A 7 -23.64 41.72 15.11
CA LEU A 7 -24.46 40.79 14.35
C LEU A 7 -24.11 40.79 12.85
N LEU A 8 -23.80 41.96 12.27
CA LEU A 8 -23.37 42.04 10.88
C LEU A 8 -22.00 41.38 10.66
N PHE A 9 -21.06 41.53 11.61
CA PHE A 9 -19.77 40.83 11.55
C PHE A 9 -19.92 39.31 11.76
N ALA A 10 -20.82 38.87 12.65
CA ALA A 10 -21.09 37.44 12.84
C ALA A 10 -21.82 36.82 11.64
N VAL A 11 -22.76 37.54 11.02
CA VAL A 11 -23.47 37.09 9.81
C VAL A 11 -22.55 37.13 8.58
N LEU A 12 -21.68 38.13 8.43
CA LEU A 12 -20.69 38.17 7.36
C LEU A 12 -19.56 37.16 7.57
N SER A 13 -19.15 36.88 8.81
CA SER A 13 -18.19 35.81 9.12
C SER A 13 -18.81 34.42 8.92
N SER A 14 -20.12 34.28 9.16
CA SER A 14 -20.86 33.03 8.90
C SER A 14 -21.21 32.84 7.43
N LEU A 15 -21.39 33.92 6.66
CA LEU A 15 -21.54 33.88 5.20
C LEU A 15 -20.19 33.67 4.50
N ALA A 16 -19.08 34.20 5.04
CA ALA A 16 -17.74 33.93 4.54
C ALA A 16 -17.20 32.55 4.96
N ALA A 17 -17.63 32.01 6.11
CA ALA A 17 -17.36 30.63 6.53
C ALA A 17 -18.34 29.61 5.92
N GLY A 18 -19.51 30.07 5.46
CA GLY A 18 -20.60 29.29 4.87
C GLY A 18 -20.68 29.34 3.34
N LEU A 19 -19.82 30.11 2.67
CA LEU A 19 -19.37 29.77 1.33
C LEU A 19 -18.55 28.49 1.47
N ALA A 20 -19.27 27.36 1.54
CA ALA A 20 -18.75 26.10 1.08
C ALA A 20 -18.05 26.42 -0.25
N TRP A 21 -16.73 26.30 -0.26
CA TRP A 21 -16.03 25.98 -1.49
C TRP A 21 -16.62 24.63 -1.86
N ALA A 22 -17.77 24.65 -2.54
CA ALA A 22 -18.10 23.61 -3.48
C ALA A 22 -16.80 23.42 -4.25
N GLU A 23 -16.36 22.18 -4.36
CA GLU A 23 -15.36 21.78 -5.33
C GLU A 23 -15.96 22.09 -6.70
N ASP A 24 -15.98 23.38 -7.07
CA ASP A 24 -16.47 23.86 -8.34
C ASP A 24 -15.52 23.24 -9.35
N GLU A 25 -16.03 22.23 -10.07
CA GLU A 25 -15.46 21.76 -11.31
C GLU A 25 -15.44 22.96 -12.26
N LYS A 26 -14.36 23.74 -12.21
CA LYS A 26 -14.13 24.81 -13.18
C LYS A 26 -13.48 24.17 -14.40
N PRO A 27 -14.12 24.16 -15.57
CA PRO A 27 -13.42 23.91 -16.82
C PRO A 27 -12.39 25.04 -16.98
N LEU A 28 -11.11 24.69 -16.91
CA LEU A 28 -10.00 25.65 -16.83
C LEU A 28 -9.26 25.80 -18.18
N SER A 29 -9.53 24.88 -19.09
CA SER A 29 -9.44 24.99 -20.55
C SER A 29 -10.65 24.21 -21.11
N ASN A 30 -10.91 24.25 -22.41
CA ASN A 30 -11.98 23.41 -22.99
C ASN A 30 -11.77 21.90 -22.72
N ASP A 31 -10.56 21.51 -22.33
CA ASP A 31 -10.14 20.11 -22.36
C ASP A 31 -9.75 19.53 -20.99
N VAL A 32 -9.60 20.32 -19.91
CA VAL A 32 -9.15 19.79 -18.60
C VAL A 32 -9.95 20.37 -17.44
N VAL A 33 -10.51 19.47 -16.64
CA VAL A 33 -11.17 19.76 -15.35
C VAL A 33 -10.18 19.44 -14.21
N VAL A 34 -10.05 20.37 -13.27
CA VAL A 34 -9.16 20.23 -12.11
C VAL A 34 -9.96 20.15 -10.82
N THR A 35 -9.72 19.13 -10.01
CA THR A 35 -10.27 19.00 -8.65
C THR A 35 -9.13 18.91 -7.64
N ALA A 36 -9.21 19.66 -6.54
CA ALA A 36 -8.16 19.72 -5.53
C ALA A 36 -8.58 19.01 -4.24
N GLN A 37 -7.71 18.17 -3.67
CA GLN A 37 -7.94 17.49 -2.41
C GLN A 37 -6.68 17.45 -1.55
N TRP A 38 -6.81 17.79 -0.28
CA TRP A 38 -5.74 17.61 0.71
C TRP A 38 -5.70 16.18 1.24
N ARG A 39 -4.49 15.62 1.34
CA ARG A 39 -4.19 14.33 1.95
C ARG A 39 -3.20 14.53 3.10
N ALA A 40 -3.62 14.19 4.31
CA ALA A 40 -2.78 14.19 5.50
C ALA A 40 -3.20 13.07 6.45
N ASP A 41 -2.24 12.55 7.21
CA ASP A 41 -2.54 11.64 8.31
C ASP A 41 -2.71 12.44 9.61
N VAL A 42 -3.88 12.28 10.24
CA VAL A 42 -4.32 13.00 11.45
C VAL A 42 -3.44 12.68 12.66
N ALA A 43 -2.74 11.54 12.64
CA ALA A 43 -2.02 11.04 13.80
C ALA A 43 -0.67 11.74 14.09
N SER A 44 -0.11 12.52 13.17
CA SER A 44 1.32 12.88 13.29
C SER A 44 1.60 14.16 14.09
N GLY A 45 0.67 15.10 14.23
CA GLY A 45 0.90 16.41 14.90
C GLY A 45 2.03 17.27 14.30
N ALA A 46 2.82 16.72 13.38
CA ALA A 46 4.01 17.28 12.78
C ALA A 46 4.31 16.54 11.48
N GLY A 47 4.53 17.30 10.42
CA GLY A 47 5.25 16.82 9.24
C GLY A 47 4.36 16.36 8.09
N PHE A 48 4.55 17.05 6.98
CA PHE A 48 4.16 16.67 5.63
C PHE A 48 2.67 16.49 5.35
N VAL A 49 2.14 17.36 4.48
CA VAL A 49 0.81 17.20 3.87
C VAL A 49 0.95 17.15 2.36
N THR A 50 0.13 16.35 1.70
CA THR A 50 0.13 16.24 0.24
C THR A 50 -1.12 16.93 -0.31
N MET A 51 -0.96 17.79 -1.30
CA MET A 51 -2.05 18.25 -2.16
C MET A 51 -2.12 17.36 -3.38
N ASP A 52 -3.32 16.87 -3.69
CA ASP A 52 -3.64 16.13 -4.90
C ASP A 52 -4.53 16.99 -5.81
N LEU A 53 -4.06 17.30 -7.01
CA LEU A 53 -4.87 17.86 -8.10
C LEU A 53 -5.22 16.76 -9.09
N PHE A 54 -6.49 16.38 -9.15
CA PHE A 54 -7.02 15.44 -10.15
C PHE A 54 -7.24 16.20 -11.46
N LEU A 55 -6.47 15.84 -12.48
CA LEU A 55 -6.53 16.42 -13.82
C LEU A 55 -7.31 15.46 -14.71
N THR A 56 -8.58 15.77 -14.96
CA THR A 56 -9.49 14.95 -15.77
C THR A 56 -9.60 15.56 -17.16
N HIS A 57 -9.28 14.80 -18.20
CA HIS A 57 -9.27 15.29 -19.56
C HIS A 57 -10.62 15.06 -20.25
N THR A 58 -11.24 16.13 -20.74
CA THR A 58 -12.54 16.18 -21.42
C THR A 58 -12.47 16.38 -22.93
N GLY A 59 -11.27 16.67 -23.45
CA GLY A 59 -11.03 16.88 -24.88
C GLY A 59 -10.83 15.58 -25.67
N SER A 60 -10.43 15.71 -26.93
CA SER A 60 -10.28 14.60 -27.88
C SER A 60 -8.83 14.17 -28.14
N LEU A 61 -7.84 14.95 -27.72
CA LEU A 61 -6.41 14.70 -27.97
C LEU A 61 -5.63 14.66 -26.66
N PRO A 62 -4.71 13.69 -26.46
CA PRO A 62 -3.96 13.57 -25.21
C PRO A 62 -3.26 14.86 -24.78
N VAL A 63 -3.29 15.16 -23.48
CA VAL A 63 -2.59 16.32 -22.90
C VAL A 63 -1.33 15.84 -22.20
N ILE A 64 -0.18 16.40 -22.58
CA ILE A 64 1.12 16.08 -21.99
C ILE A 64 1.56 17.24 -21.09
N PHE A 65 1.52 17.02 -19.78
CA PHE A 65 2.03 17.99 -18.83
C PHE A 65 3.56 17.93 -18.77
N ARG A 66 4.19 19.10 -18.67
CA ARG A 66 5.64 19.26 -18.68
C ARG A 66 6.18 19.74 -17.34
N ARG A 67 5.43 20.58 -16.63
CA ARG A 67 5.96 21.23 -15.43
C ARG A 67 4.90 21.51 -14.37
N LEU A 68 5.35 21.43 -13.13
CA LEU A 68 4.67 21.90 -11.92
C LEU A 68 5.51 23.01 -11.27
N SER A 69 4.91 24.15 -10.96
CA SER A 69 5.58 25.23 -10.22
C SER A 69 4.65 25.89 -9.21
N GLY A 70 5.22 26.36 -8.10
CA GLY A 70 4.59 27.31 -7.19
C GLY A 70 4.73 28.72 -7.76
N VAL A 71 3.63 29.44 -7.78
CA VAL A 71 3.57 30.83 -8.26
C VAL A 71 2.83 31.69 -7.25
N ASP A 72 2.95 33.00 -7.36
CA ASP A 72 2.18 33.94 -6.57
C ASP A 72 0.79 34.20 -7.20
N SER A 73 0.02 35.10 -6.58
CA SER A 73 -1.29 35.52 -7.10
C SER A 73 -1.21 36.26 -8.45
N ASN A 74 -0.02 36.67 -8.90
CA ASN A 74 0.22 37.32 -10.19
C ASN A 74 0.81 36.37 -11.25
N GLY A 75 1.24 35.17 -10.85
CA GLY A 75 1.84 34.17 -11.73
C GLY A 75 3.37 34.22 -11.77
N ALA A 76 4.01 35.06 -10.95
CA ALA A 76 5.46 35.05 -10.80
C ALA A 76 5.91 33.86 -9.92
N PRO A 77 7.13 33.33 -10.08
CA PRO A 77 7.62 32.24 -9.24
C PRO A 77 7.56 32.57 -7.75
N ASP A 78 6.97 31.68 -6.94
CA ASP A 78 6.89 31.84 -5.49
C ASP A 78 7.97 31.00 -4.78
N ALA A 79 9.08 31.64 -4.45
CA ALA A 79 10.18 31.01 -3.73
C ALA A 79 9.80 30.53 -2.32
N ALA A 80 8.87 31.23 -1.64
CA ALA A 80 8.43 30.85 -0.30
C ALA A 80 7.60 29.55 -0.35
N MET A 81 6.75 29.41 -1.36
CA MET A 81 6.05 28.15 -1.61
C MET A 81 7.04 27.03 -1.96
N GLU A 82 7.94 27.26 -2.92
CA GLU A 82 8.87 26.22 -3.39
C GLU A 82 9.80 25.74 -2.27
N THR A 83 10.22 26.61 -1.35
CA THR A 83 11.00 26.20 -0.16
C THR A 83 10.20 25.36 0.85
N ASN A 84 8.87 25.52 0.89
CA ASN A 84 7.98 24.68 1.69
C ASN A 84 7.63 23.35 0.97
N VAL A 85 7.84 23.21 -0.33
CA VAL A 85 7.62 21.98 -1.07
C VAL A 85 8.85 21.07 -0.95
N VAL A 86 8.63 19.78 -0.68
CA VAL A 86 9.71 18.78 -0.67
C VAL A 86 9.86 18.12 -2.03
N TRP A 87 8.74 17.70 -2.60
CA TRP A 87 8.66 17.12 -3.93
C TRP A 87 7.32 17.45 -4.56
N LYS A 88 7.28 17.39 -5.88
CA LYS A 88 6.08 17.53 -6.69
C LYS A 88 6.17 16.59 -7.88
N ARG A 89 5.04 16.08 -8.35
CA ARG A 89 5.02 15.09 -9.44
C ARG A 89 3.72 15.00 -10.19
N PHE A 90 3.78 14.34 -11.33
CA PHE A 90 2.60 13.75 -11.97
C PHE A 90 2.50 12.26 -11.66
N TYR A 91 1.29 11.76 -11.41
CA TYR A 91 1.06 10.35 -11.10
C TYR A 91 -0.09 9.74 -11.93
N PRO A 92 0.08 8.52 -12.47
CA PRO A 92 1.34 7.76 -12.53
C PRO A 92 2.26 8.19 -13.69
N THR A 93 1.79 9.09 -14.55
CA THR A 93 2.46 9.59 -15.76
C THR A 93 2.12 11.07 -15.96
N THR A 94 2.85 11.75 -16.85
CA THR A 94 2.61 13.14 -17.26
C THR A 94 1.56 13.28 -18.36
N ALA A 95 1.22 12.20 -19.05
CA ALA A 95 0.23 12.18 -20.13
C ALA A 95 -1.15 11.75 -19.61
N VAL A 96 -2.18 12.52 -19.98
CA VAL A 96 -3.57 12.16 -19.73
C VAL A 96 -4.28 11.93 -21.06
N GLU A 97 -4.75 10.70 -21.25
CA GLU A 97 -5.57 10.31 -22.41
C GLU A 97 -6.98 10.90 -22.31
N PRO A 98 -7.70 11.08 -23.44
CA PRO A 98 -9.10 11.50 -23.44
C PRO A 98 -9.97 10.67 -22.48
N GLY A 99 -10.73 11.36 -21.62
CA GLY A 99 -11.55 10.73 -20.57
C GLY A 99 -10.75 10.17 -19.39
N GLY A 100 -9.42 10.24 -19.43
CA GLY A 100 -8.54 9.78 -18.37
C GLY A 100 -8.35 10.81 -17.25
N THR A 101 -7.83 10.31 -16.13
CA THR A 101 -7.40 11.14 -14.99
C THR A 101 -5.96 10.83 -14.63
N ILE A 102 -5.19 11.87 -14.32
CA ILE A 102 -3.90 11.78 -13.62
C ILE A 102 -3.92 12.70 -12.39
N LEU A 103 -2.91 12.58 -11.55
CA LEU A 103 -2.68 13.50 -10.44
C LEU A 103 -1.50 14.43 -10.72
N ALA A 104 -1.63 15.70 -10.38
CA ALA A 104 -0.50 16.55 -10.04
C ALA A 104 -0.43 16.69 -8.52
N GLN A 105 0.70 16.37 -7.92
CA GLN A 105 0.85 16.29 -6.47
C GLN A 105 1.96 17.21 -5.97
N TRP A 106 1.77 17.79 -4.79
CA TRP A 106 2.78 18.54 -4.04
C TRP A 106 2.81 18.06 -2.61
N ASN A 107 4.00 17.76 -2.09
CA ASN A 107 4.19 17.47 -0.68
C ASN A 107 4.83 18.68 0.02
N PHE A 108 4.13 19.22 1.01
CA PHE A 108 4.54 20.40 1.75
C PHE A 108 5.12 20.02 3.10
N ARG A 109 6.29 20.56 3.47
CA ARG A 109 6.90 20.41 4.80
C ARG A 109 5.94 20.79 5.93
N ARG A 110 5.15 21.84 5.70
CA ARG A 110 4.12 22.35 6.62
C ARG A 110 2.82 22.60 5.89
N ALA A 111 1.72 22.27 6.57
CA ALA A 111 0.37 22.54 6.08
C ALA A 111 0.17 24.02 5.76
N PRO A 112 -0.17 24.39 4.51
CA PRO A 112 -0.42 25.77 4.15
C PRO A 112 -1.64 26.33 4.90
N ARG A 113 -1.44 27.47 5.58
CA ARG A 113 -2.50 28.16 6.34
C ARG A 113 -3.25 29.21 5.52
N ALA A 114 -2.68 29.60 4.39
CA ALA A 114 -3.26 30.52 3.43
C ALA A 114 -3.40 29.79 2.08
N PRO A 115 -4.28 30.29 1.17
CA PRO A 115 -4.29 29.83 -0.20
C PRO A 115 -2.89 29.87 -0.82
N GLN A 116 -2.56 28.91 -1.67
CA GLN A 116 -1.33 28.88 -2.45
C GLN A 116 -1.68 28.90 -3.93
N TRP A 117 -0.77 29.30 -4.80
CA TRP A 117 -1.01 29.25 -6.24
C TRP A 117 0.00 28.33 -6.90
N VAL A 118 -0.47 27.50 -7.81
CA VAL A 118 0.38 26.63 -8.62
C VAL A 118 0.14 26.88 -10.09
N CYS A 119 1.15 26.56 -10.89
CA CYS A 119 1.08 26.60 -12.33
C CYS A 119 1.36 25.19 -12.89
N LEU A 120 0.51 24.78 -13.83
CA LEU A 120 0.59 23.56 -14.61
C LEU A 120 0.93 23.96 -16.04
N GLU A 121 2.07 23.50 -16.56
CA GLU A 121 2.43 23.73 -17.97
C GLU A 121 2.18 22.44 -18.75
N ALA A 122 1.49 22.54 -19.88
CA ALA A 122 1.22 21.43 -20.80
C ALA A 122 1.61 21.80 -22.24
N GLU A 123 2.01 20.81 -23.02
CA GLU A 123 2.44 20.99 -24.40
C GLU A 123 1.29 21.46 -25.29
N GLY A 124 1.49 22.58 -26.00
CA GLY A 124 0.45 23.16 -26.87
C GLY A 124 -0.64 23.95 -26.14
N TYR A 125 -0.57 24.08 -24.81
CA TYR A 125 -1.54 24.82 -24.00
C TYR A 125 -0.89 26.01 -23.29
N ALA A 126 -1.70 27.04 -23.02
CA ALA A 126 -1.30 28.13 -22.15
C ALA A 126 -1.08 27.61 -20.71
N PRO A 127 -0.12 28.16 -19.94
CA PRO A 127 0.10 27.77 -18.56
C PRO A 127 -1.17 27.92 -17.72
N LEU A 128 -1.56 26.86 -17.03
CA LEU A 128 -2.76 26.80 -16.23
C LEU A 128 -2.45 27.12 -14.76
N ARG A 129 -2.98 28.24 -14.28
CA ARG A 129 -2.84 28.68 -12.89
C ARG A 129 -4.01 28.18 -12.05
N VAL A 130 -3.70 27.56 -10.92
CA VAL A 130 -4.68 26.95 -10.00
C VAL A 130 -4.46 27.48 -8.59
N ALA A 131 -5.53 27.98 -7.96
CA ALA A 131 -5.53 28.32 -6.55
C ALA A 131 -5.74 27.04 -5.71
N LEU A 132 -4.80 26.76 -4.81
CA LEU A 132 -4.93 25.72 -3.80
C LEU A 132 -5.59 26.31 -2.55
N PRO A 133 -6.67 25.70 -2.03
CA PRO A 133 -7.27 26.16 -0.79
C PRO A 133 -6.33 25.93 0.39
N PRO A 134 -6.46 26.68 1.50
CA PRO A 134 -5.73 26.37 2.72
C PRO A 134 -6.06 24.96 3.21
N TYR A 135 -5.10 24.31 3.87
CA TYR A 135 -5.33 23.00 4.45
C TYR A 135 -6.41 23.06 5.53
N ARG A 136 -7.42 22.18 5.42
CA ARG A 136 -8.47 21.99 6.42
C ARG A 136 -8.58 20.51 6.77
N GLU A 137 -8.67 20.23 8.04
CA GLU A 137 -8.88 18.88 8.55
C GLU A 137 -10.37 18.50 8.49
N GLY A 138 -10.68 17.22 8.32
CA GLY A 138 -12.03 16.68 8.53
C GLY A 138 -12.96 16.62 7.31
N GLY A 139 -12.42 16.62 6.08
CA GLY A 139 -13.17 16.33 4.85
C GLY A 139 -13.47 14.84 4.65
N PRO A 140 -14.35 14.50 3.68
CA PRO A 140 -14.53 13.13 3.25
C PRO A 140 -13.22 12.59 2.68
N ARG A 141 -12.92 11.30 2.92
CA ARG A 141 -11.71 10.67 2.40
C ARG A 141 -11.92 9.20 2.05
N LEU A 142 -11.18 8.74 1.06
CA LEU A 142 -11.06 7.33 0.73
C LEU A 142 -9.90 6.74 1.54
N GLU A 143 -10.19 5.67 2.28
CA GLU A 143 -9.23 5.01 3.18
C GLU A 143 -8.51 3.85 2.47
N ALA A 144 -9.19 3.17 1.55
CA ALA A 144 -8.63 2.08 0.75
C ALA A 144 -9.45 1.88 -0.53
N ILE A 145 -8.77 1.51 -1.62
CA ILE A 145 -9.40 1.04 -2.86
C ILE A 145 -8.77 -0.31 -3.22
N VAL A 146 -9.55 -1.39 -3.07
CA VAL A 146 -9.10 -2.76 -3.36
C VAL A 146 -10.02 -3.41 -4.39
N PHE A 147 -9.52 -4.46 -5.05
CA PHE A 147 -10.21 -5.11 -6.17
C PHE A 147 -10.37 -6.60 -5.91
N SER A 148 -11.44 -7.18 -6.49
CA SER A 148 -11.62 -8.62 -6.58
C SER A 148 -10.54 -9.29 -7.45
N GLY A 149 -10.34 -10.59 -7.27
CA GLY A 149 -9.41 -11.42 -8.05
C GLY A 149 -9.61 -11.34 -9.57
N ASP A 150 -10.86 -11.24 -10.01
CA ASP A 150 -11.24 -11.10 -11.41
C ASP A 150 -11.22 -9.64 -11.91
N GLY A 151 -11.06 -8.66 -11.02
CA GLY A 151 -11.11 -7.23 -11.33
C GLY A 151 -12.49 -6.70 -11.68
N ARG A 152 -13.57 -7.47 -11.45
CA ARG A 152 -14.96 -7.05 -11.75
C ARG A 152 -15.59 -6.20 -10.65
N GLN A 153 -15.00 -6.18 -9.47
CA GLN A 153 -15.52 -5.41 -8.35
C GLN A 153 -14.41 -4.56 -7.73
N ALA A 154 -14.78 -3.34 -7.35
CA ALA A 154 -13.96 -2.47 -6.52
C ALA A 154 -14.64 -2.32 -5.15
N TYR A 155 -13.83 -2.32 -4.10
CA TYR A 155 -14.29 -2.07 -2.74
C TYR A 155 -13.58 -0.82 -2.22
N VAL A 156 -14.39 0.21 -1.99
CA VAL A 156 -13.93 1.55 -1.65
C VAL A 156 -14.28 1.82 -0.20
N GLN A 157 -13.28 1.77 0.66
CA GLN A 157 -13.45 2.15 2.05
C GLN A 157 -13.39 3.67 2.16
N TYR A 158 -14.31 4.29 2.90
CA TYR A 158 -14.38 5.74 3.04
C TYR A 158 -14.76 6.20 4.45
N ARG A 159 -14.36 7.43 4.81
CA ARG A 159 -14.71 8.07 6.07
C ARG A 159 -15.26 9.48 5.81
N TYR A 160 -16.50 9.71 6.23
CA TYR A 160 -17.09 11.05 6.24
C TYR A 160 -18.11 11.26 7.37
N GLY A 161 -19.00 10.29 7.59
CA GLY A 161 -19.94 10.27 8.73
C GLY A 161 -21.09 11.29 8.67
N ARG A 162 -20.94 12.39 7.90
CA ARG A 162 -21.93 13.48 7.79
C ARG A 162 -23.03 13.18 6.77
N ALA A 163 -22.69 12.57 5.65
CA ALA A 163 -23.62 12.24 4.58
C ALA A 163 -23.30 10.87 3.97
N PRO A 164 -24.31 10.11 3.53
CA PRO A 164 -24.08 8.90 2.75
C PRO A 164 -23.63 9.25 1.32
N PRO A 165 -22.89 8.35 0.64
CA PRO A 165 -22.59 8.48 -0.77
C PRO A 165 -23.88 8.36 -1.61
N THR A 166 -23.98 9.18 -2.64
CA THR A 166 -25.07 9.18 -3.63
C THR A 166 -24.64 8.66 -4.99
N ALA A 167 -23.36 8.80 -5.33
CA ALA A 167 -22.79 8.26 -6.56
C ALA A 167 -21.33 7.86 -6.35
N VAL A 168 -20.92 6.79 -7.04
CA VAL A 168 -19.51 6.42 -7.18
C VAL A 168 -19.20 6.36 -8.67
N LEU A 169 -18.09 6.97 -9.08
CA LEU A 169 -17.57 6.88 -10.44
C LEU A 169 -16.21 6.21 -10.40
N VAL A 170 -15.96 5.33 -11.37
CA VAL A 170 -14.66 4.71 -11.61
C VAL A 170 -14.23 5.06 -13.02
N ASN A 171 -13.09 5.74 -13.16
CA ASN A 171 -12.57 6.26 -14.43
C ASN A 171 -13.63 7.06 -15.20
N GLY A 172 -14.28 8.00 -14.50
CA GLY A 172 -15.31 8.88 -15.08
C GLY A 172 -16.68 8.23 -15.33
N ARG A 173 -16.81 6.91 -15.20
CA ARG A 173 -18.08 6.19 -15.39
C ARG A 173 -18.77 5.93 -14.07
N GLU A 174 -20.04 6.30 -13.95
CA GLU A 174 -20.85 5.96 -12.78
C GLU A 174 -21.04 4.44 -12.69
N VAL A 175 -20.90 3.89 -11.49
CA VAL A 175 -21.00 2.45 -11.23
C VAL A 175 -22.14 2.15 -10.28
N ILE A 176 -22.73 0.97 -10.44
CA ILE A 176 -23.69 0.45 -9.48
C ILE A 176 -22.92 0.13 -8.20
N PHE A 177 -23.35 0.68 -7.07
CA PHE A 177 -22.69 0.42 -5.80
C PHE A 177 -23.69 0.17 -4.68
N ARG A 178 -23.21 -0.55 -3.67
CA ARG A 178 -23.94 -0.80 -2.43
C ARG A 178 -23.08 -0.37 -1.26
N THR A 179 -23.62 0.51 -0.43
CA THR A 179 -22.99 0.88 0.83
C THR A 179 -23.17 -0.25 1.85
N ARG A 180 -22.08 -0.58 2.52
CA ARG A 180 -21.98 -1.54 3.61
C ARG A 180 -21.51 -0.78 4.83
N ARG A 181 -22.37 -0.72 5.83
CA ARG A 181 -22.11 -0.16 7.15
C ARG A 181 -22.23 -1.28 8.17
N ALA A 182 -21.47 -1.18 9.25
CA ALA A 182 -21.66 -2.03 10.40
C ALA A 182 -22.49 -1.29 11.44
N ASP A 183 -23.48 -1.99 11.97
CA ASP A 183 -24.31 -1.48 13.05
C ASP A 183 -23.46 -1.29 14.31
N GLY A 184 -23.54 -0.11 14.92
CA GLY A 184 -22.85 0.18 16.18
C GLY A 184 -21.31 0.13 16.11
N MET A 185 -20.72 0.28 14.93
CA MET A 185 -19.25 0.38 14.78
C MET A 185 -18.86 1.79 14.34
N THR A 186 -17.86 2.36 15.01
CA THR A 186 -17.20 3.62 14.61
C THR A 186 -16.25 3.43 13.41
N ALA A 187 -16.49 2.39 12.62
CA ALA A 187 -15.67 1.97 11.50
C ALA A 187 -15.91 2.86 10.26
N PRO A 188 -14.94 2.94 9.33
CA PRO A 188 -15.20 3.48 8.01
C PRO A 188 -16.25 2.63 7.30
N ASP A 189 -17.10 3.28 6.49
CA ASP A 189 -18.06 2.59 5.64
C ASP A 189 -17.35 2.01 4.40
N LEU A 190 -17.98 1.04 3.75
CA LEU A 190 -17.47 0.40 2.53
C LEU A 190 -18.49 0.52 1.41
N ALA A 191 -18.09 1.00 0.24
CA ALA A 191 -18.87 0.88 -0.99
C ALA A 191 -18.37 -0.32 -1.80
N ALA A 192 -19.24 -1.29 -2.06
CA ALA A 192 -18.98 -2.38 -3.01
C ALA A 192 -19.53 -1.96 -4.38
N CYS A 193 -18.65 -1.87 -5.37
CA CYS A 193 -18.91 -1.33 -6.69
C CYS A 193 -18.80 -2.43 -7.74
N ASP A 194 -19.87 -2.62 -8.52
CA ASP A 194 -19.87 -3.51 -9.68
C ASP A 194 -19.30 -2.73 -10.88
N LEU A 195 -18.14 -3.17 -11.39
CA LEU A 195 -17.45 -2.48 -12.47
C LEU A 195 -18.04 -2.90 -13.83
N PRO A 196 -18.24 -1.95 -14.77
CA PRO A 196 -18.80 -2.27 -16.08
C PRO A 196 -17.87 -3.17 -16.90
N GLU A 197 -16.56 -3.04 -16.68
CA GLU A 197 -15.51 -3.84 -17.31
C GLU A 197 -14.50 -4.27 -16.26
N PRO A 198 -13.94 -5.49 -16.34
CA PRO A 198 -12.90 -5.92 -15.43
C PRO A 198 -11.63 -5.07 -15.58
N LEU A 199 -11.12 -4.53 -14.47
CA LEU A 199 -9.84 -3.81 -14.47
C LEU A 199 -8.66 -4.78 -14.38
N THR A 200 -7.60 -4.52 -15.12
CA THR A 200 -6.38 -5.34 -15.13
C THR A 200 -5.34 -4.82 -14.14
N THR A 201 -4.46 -5.69 -13.68
CA THR A 201 -3.33 -5.30 -12.82
C THR A 201 -2.47 -4.24 -13.52
N GLY A 202 -2.08 -3.19 -12.78
CA GLY A 202 -1.28 -2.07 -13.29
C GLY A 202 -2.09 -0.94 -13.92
N ALA A 203 -3.35 -1.19 -14.31
CA ALA A 203 -4.25 -0.17 -14.84
C ALA A 203 -4.53 0.94 -13.82
N LYS A 204 -4.85 2.14 -14.31
CA LYS A 204 -5.27 3.27 -13.47
C LYS A 204 -6.73 3.09 -13.05
N ALA A 205 -7.02 3.35 -11.78
CA ALA A 205 -8.38 3.44 -11.26
C ALA A 205 -8.55 4.76 -10.48
N HIS A 206 -9.20 5.73 -11.12
CA HIS A 206 -9.68 6.94 -10.48
C HIS A 206 -11.07 6.66 -9.90
N VAL A 207 -11.18 6.70 -8.58
CA VAL A 207 -12.45 6.62 -7.87
C VAL A 207 -12.86 8.02 -7.43
N ARG A 208 -14.08 8.41 -7.79
CA ARG A 208 -14.75 9.63 -7.30
C ARG A 208 -16.03 9.24 -6.58
N MET A 209 -16.16 9.64 -5.32
CA MET A 209 -17.34 9.41 -4.50
C MET A 209 -18.02 10.74 -4.22
N ARG A 210 -19.29 10.89 -4.61
CA ARG A 210 -20.14 12.06 -4.31
C ARG A 210 -21.04 11.74 -3.14
N PHE A 211 -21.17 12.67 -2.20
CA PHE A 211 -22.01 12.54 -1.01
C PHE A 211 -23.30 13.35 -1.14
N LYS A 212 -24.30 13.02 -0.32
CA LYS A 212 -25.62 13.66 -0.35
C LYS A 212 -25.59 15.18 -0.12
N ASP A 213 -24.60 15.67 0.61
CA ASP A 213 -24.40 17.11 0.88
C ASP A 213 -23.60 17.82 -0.22
N GLY A 214 -23.31 17.14 -1.34
CA GLY A 214 -22.59 17.68 -2.48
C GLY A 214 -21.07 17.61 -2.36
N THR A 215 -20.52 17.23 -1.20
CA THR A 215 -19.07 17.02 -1.05
C THR A 215 -18.59 15.82 -1.87
N THR A 216 -17.31 15.81 -2.24
CA THR A 216 -16.72 14.68 -2.96
C THR A 216 -15.44 14.19 -2.31
N ALA A 217 -15.10 12.93 -2.54
CA ALA A 217 -13.81 12.36 -2.20
C ALA A 217 -13.24 11.61 -3.42
N HIS A 218 -11.96 11.79 -3.64
CA HIS A 218 -11.24 11.28 -4.78
C HIS A 218 -10.06 10.40 -4.35
N GLY A 219 -9.74 9.41 -5.18
CA GLY A 219 -8.55 8.59 -5.05
C GLY A 219 -8.11 8.04 -6.40
N LEU A 220 -6.81 8.04 -6.68
CA LEU A 220 -6.23 7.42 -7.86
C LEU A 220 -5.23 6.36 -7.40
N VAL A 221 -5.44 5.11 -7.83
CA VAL A 221 -4.56 3.98 -7.55
C VAL A 221 -4.21 3.24 -8.83
N ARG A 222 -3.13 2.47 -8.80
CA ARG A 222 -2.87 1.42 -9.79
C ARG A 222 -3.43 0.11 -9.29
N VAL A 223 -4.16 -0.61 -10.13
CA VAL A 223 -4.96 -1.78 -9.76
C VAL A 223 -4.06 -2.97 -9.40
N TRP A 224 -4.38 -3.67 -8.32
CA TRP A 224 -3.83 -5.00 -8.01
C TRP A 224 -4.93 -5.98 -7.61
N ARG A 225 -5.07 -7.06 -8.39
CA ARG A 225 -6.16 -8.05 -8.24
C ARG A 225 -5.90 -9.18 -7.25
N GLY A 226 -4.65 -9.44 -6.86
CA GLY A 226 -4.29 -10.62 -6.06
C GLY A 226 -3.86 -10.32 -4.63
N LEU A 227 -3.37 -11.35 -3.95
CA LEU A 227 -2.48 -11.22 -2.80
C LEU A 227 -1.03 -11.20 -3.31
N LEU A 228 -0.19 -10.30 -2.80
CA LEU A 228 1.23 -10.23 -3.16
C LEU A 228 2.04 -11.17 -2.26
N LEU A 229 2.66 -12.21 -2.82
CA LEU A 229 3.59 -13.07 -2.09
C LEU A 229 4.96 -13.00 -2.76
N ASP A 230 5.87 -12.24 -2.18
CA ASP A 230 7.16 -11.94 -2.79
C ASP A 230 8.32 -12.12 -1.82
N ALA A 231 9.55 -12.11 -2.33
CA ALA A 231 10.75 -12.08 -1.50
C ALA A 231 11.85 -11.26 -2.15
N TYR A 232 12.57 -10.47 -1.34
CA TYR A 232 13.75 -9.75 -1.79
C TYR A 232 14.83 -10.71 -2.25
N LEU A 233 15.47 -10.40 -3.38
CA LEU A 233 16.60 -11.13 -3.98
C LEU A 233 16.31 -12.59 -4.38
N CYS A 234 15.08 -13.08 -4.19
CA CYS A 234 14.63 -14.38 -4.66
C CYS A 234 14.12 -14.26 -6.11
N ASN A 235 15.06 -14.23 -7.06
CA ASN A 235 14.76 -14.03 -8.49
C ASN A 235 14.70 -15.33 -9.29
N ARG A 236 15.21 -16.45 -8.76
CA ARG A 236 15.21 -17.73 -9.46
C ARG A 236 13.81 -18.35 -9.43
N PRO A 237 13.23 -18.74 -10.57
CA PRO A 237 11.88 -19.32 -10.62
C PRO A 237 11.70 -20.56 -9.72
N GLU A 238 12.72 -21.42 -9.61
CA GLU A 238 12.69 -22.58 -8.73
C GLU A 238 12.57 -22.21 -7.24
N ASP A 239 13.34 -21.23 -6.76
CA ASP A 239 13.33 -20.80 -5.36
C ASP A 239 11.98 -20.14 -5.03
N ARG A 240 11.45 -19.34 -5.96
CA ARG A 240 10.13 -18.72 -5.83
C ARG A 240 9.02 -19.76 -5.72
N ARG A 241 9.05 -20.80 -6.59
CA ARG A 241 8.10 -21.92 -6.52
C ARG A 241 8.25 -22.69 -5.21
N ALA A 242 9.47 -22.98 -4.78
CA ALA A 242 9.74 -23.74 -3.56
C ALA A 242 9.21 -23.03 -2.31
N LEU A 243 9.17 -21.70 -2.31
CA LEU A 243 8.63 -20.87 -1.23
C LEU A 243 7.14 -20.54 -1.38
N GLY A 244 6.48 -20.94 -2.48
CA GLY A 244 5.10 -20.56 -2.76
C GLY A 244 4.91 -19.07 -3.06
N LEU A 245 5.94 -18.40 -3.59
CA LEU A 245 5.91 -16.99 -4.01
C LEU A 245 5.34 -16.84 -5.42
N ASP A 246 4.84 -15.65 -5.73
CA ASP A 246 4.36 -15.28 -7.06
C ASP A 246 5.44 -15.57 -8.10
N ALA A 247 5.05 -16.01 -9.31
CA ALA A 247 6.01 -16.41 -10.34
C ALA A 247 7.01 -15.29 -10.67
N GLU A 248 6.53 -14.05 -10.65
CA GLU A 248 7.33 -12.84 -10.79
C GLU A 248 7.07 -11.88 -9.62
N PRO A 249 8.04 -11.03 -9.26
CA PRO A 249 7.81 -9.95 -8.31
C PRO A 249 6.70 -9.01 -8.79
N GLY A 250 5.66 -8.81 -7.98
CA GLY A 250 4.58 -7.84 -8.26
C GLY A 250 4.96 -6.38 -7.98
N VAL A 251 6.09 -6.16 -7.31
CA VAL A 251 6.55 -4.84 -6.84
C VAL A 251 7.97 -4.57 -7.32
N ILE A 252 8.14 -3.41 -7.95
CA ILE A 252 9.44 -2.89 -8.40
C ILE A 252 9.91 -1.74 -7.51
N PHE A 253 11.22 -1.52 -7.51
CA PHE A 253 11.87 -0.52 -6.66
C PHE A 253 12.58 0.53 -7.51
N PRO A 254 12.63 1.79 -7.04
CA PRO A 254 13.64 2.73 -7.50
C PRO A 254 15.04 2.17 -7.18
N ARG A 255 15.94 2.15 -8.17
CA ARG A 255 17.27 1.51 -8.10
C ARG A 255 18.43 2.47 -8.31
N ALA A 256 18.26 3.50 -9.14
CA ALA A 256 19.40 4.20 -9.75
C ALA A 256 20.13 5.14 -8.78
N ALA A 257 19.50 5.58 -7.69
CA ALA A 257 20.13 6.52 -6.77
C ALA A 257 20.53 5.96 -5.39
N PHE A 258 20.11 4.75 -4.98
CA PHE A 258 20.28 4.31 -3.58
C PHE A 258 20.72 2.86 -3.44
N GLN A 259 21.79 2.62 -2.67
CA GLN A 259 22.14 1.29 -2.14
C GLN A 259 21.24 0.93 -0.94
N GLY A 260 19.92 0.88 -1.14
CA GLY A 260 18.96 0.47 -0.10
C GLY A 260 17.62 1.21 -0.11
N ASP A 261 16.94 1.15 1.02
CA ASP A 261 15.68 1.85 1.30
C ASP A 261 15.89 3.38 1.28
N VAL A 262 15.10 4.08 0.46
CA VAL A 262 15.16 5.54 0.24
C VAL A 262 14.90 6.34 1.51
N ALA A 263 13.94 5.91 2.34
CA ALA A 263 13.61 6.56 3.60
C ALA A 263 14.71 6.30 4.63
N CYS A 264 15.32 5.11 4.63
CA CYS A 264 16.47 4.80 5.47
C CYS A 264 17.74 5.55 5.05
N PHE A 265 17.94 5.76 3.74
CA PHE A 265 19.03 6.58 3.23
C PHE A 265 18.94 8.02 3.73
N ASP A 266 17.78 8.67 3.54
CA ASP A 266 17.56 10.05 3.98
C ASP A 266 17.70 10.24 5.49
N VAL A 267 17.15 9.32 6.29
CA VAL A 267 17.29 9.38 7.75
C VAL A 267 18.75 9.34 8.17
N ARG A 268 19.57 8.48 7.55
CA ARG A 268 21.00 8.37 7.87
C ARG A 268 21.77 9.64 7.50
N GLN A 269 21.36 10.34 6.45
CA GLN A 269 22.00 11.57 5.99
C GLN A 269 21.42 12.84 6.64
N GLY A 270 20.29 12.74 7.35
CA GLY A 270 19.55 13.91 7.85
C GLY A 270 18.94 14.76 6.73
N THR A 271 18.73 14.18 5.54
CA THR A 271 18.28 14.88 4.33
C THR A 271 16.85 14.52 3.95
N ASN A 272 15.92 14.59 4.90
CA ASN A 272 14.53 14.15 4.71
C ASN A 272 13.90 14.75 3.44
N GLY A 273 13.55 13.88 2.50
CA GLY A 273 12.94 14.22 1.22
C GLY A 273 13.90 14.39 0.05
N ALA A 274 15.21 14.34 0.27
CA ALA A 274 16.18 14.45 -0.81
C ALA A 274 16.06 13.27 -1.78
N ALA A 275 15.83 12.06 -1.27
CA ALA A 275 15.69 10.89 -2.10
C ALA A 275 14.41 10.89 -2.96
N ALA A 276 13.36 11.58 -2.53
CA ALA A 276 12.08 11.66 -3.26
C ALA A 276 12.24 12.18 -4.70
N VAL A 277 13.14 13.14 -4.93
CA VAL A 277 13.38 13.71 -6.27
C VAL A 277 13.93 12.65 -7.23
N ALA A 278 14.85 11.81 -6.76
CA ALA A 278 15.41 10.73 -7.58
C ALA A 278 14.39 9.61 -7.84
N VAL A 279 13.58 9.26 -6.84
CA VAL A 279 12.47 8.30 -7.01
C VAL A 279 11.52 8.76 -8.11
N GLU A 280 11.16 10.04 -8.11
CA GLU A 280 10.29 10.61 -9.13
C GLU A 280 10.92 10.65 -10.53
N ALA A 281 12.22 10.94 -10.62
CA ALA A 281 12.92 10.92 -11.90
C ALA A 281 12.98 9.51 -12.53
N GLU A 282 13.10 8.46 -11.71
CA GLU A 282 13.19 7.06 -12.19
C GLU A 282 11.82 6.46 -12.54
N ARG A 283 10.76 6.90 -11.88
CA ARG A 283 9.43 6.28 -11.94
C ARG A 283 8.90 6.09 -13.36
N PRO A 284 8.90 7.09 -14.27
CA PRO A 284 8.34 6.92 -15.61
C PRO A 284 9.01 5.77 -16.39
N ALA A 285 10.33 5.68 -16.32
CA ALA A 285 11.09 4.64 -17.01
C ALA A 285 10.78 3.24 -16.44
N LEU A 286 10.71 3.13 -15.10
CA LEU A 286 10.37 1.88 -14.42
C LEU A 286 8.98 1.38 -14.79
N LEU A 287 7.98 2.26 -14.80
CA LEU A 287 6.60 1.90 -15.11
C LEU A 287 6.35 1.68 -16.59
N ALA A 288 7.06 2.38 -17.48
CA ALA A 288 7.01 2.11 -18.91
C ALA A 288 7.57 0.71 -19.24
N GLY A 289 8.64 0.29 -18.56
CA GLY A 289 9.21 -1.05 -18.75
C GLY A 289 8.42 -2.18 -18.07
N GLN A 290 7.64 -1.86 -17.03
CA GLN A 290 6.92 -2.84 -16.20
C GLN A 290 5.52 -2.31 -15.81
N PRO A 291 4.61 -2.14 -16.79
CA PRO A 291 3.31 -1.46 -16.59
C PRO A 291 2.32 -2.26 -15.73
N ASP A 292 2.58 -3.54 -15.48
CA ASP A 292 1.78 -4.43 -14.63
C ASP A 292 2.28 -4.48 -13.16
N LYS A 293 3.45 -3.93 -12.87
CA LYS A 293 4.04 -3.97 -11.51
C LYS A 293 3.75 -2.71 -10.73
N LEU A 294 3.67 -2.79 -9.40
CA LEU A 294 3.52 -1.63 -8.51
C LEU A 294 4.89 -1.03 -8.16
N LEU A 295 5.00 0.30 -8.12
CA LEU A 295 6.19 0.95 -7.56
C LEU A 295 6.11 0.94 -6.01
N GLY A 296 7.06 0.25 -5.38
CA GLY A 296 7.10 0.11 -3.93
C GLY A 296 8.13 1.01 -3.26
N ILE A 297 7.78 1.53 -2.08
CA ILE A 297 8.71 2.16 -1.14
C ILE A 297 8.78 1.31 0.12
N HIS A 298 10.00 0.94 0.50
CA HIS A 298 10.30 0.18 1.71
C HIS A 298 10.48 1.14 2.90
N TYR A 299 10.05 0.72 4.09
CA TYR A 299 10.29 1.40 5.36
C TYR A 299 10.90 0.42 6.36
N CYS A 300 12.21 0.53 6.54
CA CYS A 300 13.00 -0.34 7.39
C CYS A 300 13.06 0.17 8.84
N THR A 301 13.89 1.17 9.11
CA THR A 301 14.08 1.76 10.46
C THR A 301 13.52 3.18 10.55
N SER A 302 13.14 3.77 9.42
CA SER A 302 12.65 5.15 9.31
C SER A 302 11.16 5.26 9.65
N MET A 303 10.83 4.99 10.92
CA MET A 303 9.44 4.79 11.35
C MET A 303 8.76 6.02 11.98
N SER A 304 9.31 7.22 11.82
CA SER A 304 8.65 8.45 12.29
C SER A 304 7.47 8.79 11.38
N SER A 305 6.37 9.28 11.96
CA SER A 305 5.13 9.61 11.24
C SER A 305 5.35 10.59 10.09
N GLY A 306 6.31 11.52 10.21
CA GLY A 306 6.68 12.42 9.12
C GLY A 306 7.22 11.70 7.89
N PHE A 307 8.04 10.65 8.04
CA PHE A 307 8.59 9.93 6.88
C PHE A 307 7.53 9.14 6.13
N TRP A 308 6.59 8.54 6.87
CA TRP A 308 5.48 7.80 6.30
C TRP A 308 4.61 8.70 5.40
N ASN A 309 4.27 9.92 5.85
CA ASN A 309 3.49 10.87 5.04
C ASN A 309 4.26 11.38 3.82
N LEU A 310 5.59 11.50 3.93
CA LEU A 310 6.45 12.00 2.86
C LEU A 310 6.57 10.98 1.71
N TYR A 311 6.85 9.73 2.03
CA TYR A 311 7.14 8.69 1.04
C TYR A 311 5.93 7.83 0.68
N GLY A 312 4.92 7.76 1.55
CA GLY A 312 3.74 6.91 1.34
C GLY A 312 2.90 7.43 0.19
N ALA A 313 2.80 8.76 0.08
CA ALA A 313 2.18 9.42 -1.05
C ALA A 313 2.95 9.25 -2.38
N LEU A 314 4.23 8.83 -2.36
CA LEU A 314 5.01 8.52 -3.56
C LEU A 314 4.83 7.08 -4.06
N ALA A 315 4.44 6.17 -3.17
CA ALA A 315 4.36 4.75 -3.49
C ALA A 315 3.03 4.37 -4.17
N ASP A 316 3.06 3.34 -5.02
CA ASP A 316 1.84 2.55 -5.28
C ASP A 316 1.56 1.59 -4.11
N VAL A 317 2.64 1.12 -3.48
CA VAL A 317 2.61 0.21 -2.33
C VAL A 317 3.67 0.56 -1.29
N ALA A 318 3.26 0.76 -0.03
CA ALA A 318 4.18 0.91 1.09
C ALA A 318 4.53 -0.46 1.67
N MET A 319 5.82 -0.80 1.74
CA MET A 319 6.27 -2.04 2.37
C MET A 319 6.84 -1.74 3.74
N ALA A 320 6.16 -2.20 4.78
CA ALA A 320 6.52 -1.94 6.16
C ALA A 320 7.34 -3.09 6.72
N SER A 321 8.54 -2.77 7.19
CA SER A 321 9.47 -3.72 7.79
C SER A 321 9.99 -3.19 9.12
N PRO A 322 9.18 -3.27 10.18
CA PRO A 322 9.50 -2.55 11.41
C PRO A 322 10.67 -3.17 12.21
N TYR A 323 11.11 -4.38 11.82
CA TYR A 323 12.30 -5.08 12.34
C TYR A 323 12.40 -5.05 13.87
N ARG A 324 11.26 -5.27 14.55
CA ARG A 324 11.19 -5.10 16.00
C ARG A 324 11.96 -6.16 16.76
N LEU A 325 12.14 -7.38 16.24
CA LEU A 325 13.07 -8.34 16.86
C LEU A 325 14.51 -7.82 16.81
N THR A 326 14.88 -7.18 15.71
CA THR A 326 16.24 -6.67 15.52
C THR A 326 16.52 -5.33 16.24
N HIS A 327 15.52 -4.44 16.33
CA HIS A 327 15.71 -3.04 16.73
C HIS A 327 14.88 -2.57 17.93
N ALA A 328 13.95 -3.36 18.47
CA ALA A 328 13.19 -2.94 19.65
C ALA A 328 14.09 -2.88 20.90
N ALA A 329 13.77 -1.94 21.79
CA ALA A 329 14.39 -1.88 23.12
C ALA A 329 13.95 -3.05 24.00
N ASP A 330 12.70 -3.53 23.83
CA ASP A 330 12.16 -4.69 24.54
C ASP A 330 11.55 -5.69 23.55
N VAL A 331 12.33 -6.73 23.22
CA VAL A 331 11.91 -7.82 22.33
C VAL A 331 10.72 -8.61 22.89
N ARG A 332 10.43 -8.53 24.19
CA ARG A 332 9.25 -9.21 24.77
C ARG A 332 7.93 -8.58 24.30
N ARG A 333 7.99 -7.33 23.86
CA ARG A 333 6.86 -6.59 23.27
C ARG A 333 6.80 -6.68 21.75
N PHE A 334 7.64 -7.52 21.15
CA PHE A 334 7.81 -7.63 19.70
C PHE A 334 6.49 -7.63 18.92
N LEU A 335 5.57 -8.54 19.25
CA LEU A 335 4.30 -8.67 18.53
C LEU A 335 3.47 -7.38 18.59
N ASP A 336 3.37 -6.76 19.76
CA ASP A 336 2.52 -5.59 19.95
C ASP A 336 3.12 -4.35 19.28
N ASP A 337 4.44 -4.20 19.36
CA ASP A 337 5.16 -3.14 18.67
C ASP A 337 5.05 -3.28 17.14
N GLU A 338 5.17 -4.50 16.60
CA GLU A 338 5.03 -4.79 15.17
C GLU A 338 3.61 -4.44 14.68
N ILE A 339 2.57 -4.86 15.42
CA ILE A 339 1.16 -4.60 15.10
C ILE A 339 0.84 -3.10 15.13
N ALA A 340 1.40 -2.36 16.08
CA ALA A 340 1.23 -0.91 16.15
C ALA A 340 1.79 -0.18 14.91
N LEU A 341 2.82 -0.74 14.28
CA LEU A 341 3.48 -0.16 13.10
C LEU A 341 2.77 -0.52 11.80
N MET A 342 2.12 -1.68 11.73
CA MET A 342 1.24 -2.06 10.60
C MET A 342 0.15 -1.02 10.35
N GLU A 343 -0.39 -0.42 11.42
CA GLU A 343 -1.39 0.64 11.29
C GLU A 343 -0.80 1.84 10.55
N ARG A 344 0.35 2.36 11.00
CA ARG A 344 1.01 3.51 10.37
C ARG A 344 1.30 3.28 8.90
N ALA A 345 1.73 2.07 8.53
CA ALA A 345 1.94 1.70 7.14
C ALA A 345 0.66 1.84 6.31
N ARG A 346 -0.45 1.31 6.79
CA ARG A 346 -1.77 1.45 6.17
C ARG A 346 -2.19 2.92 6.04
N LEU A 347 -1.99 3.73 7.08
CA LEU A 347 -2.36 5.16 7.06
C LEU A 347 -1.55 5.96 6.03
N SER A 348 -0.26 5.63 5.88
CA SER A 348 0.70 6.40 5.09
C SER A 348 0.46 6.42 3.58
N VAL A 349 -0.18 5.36 3.07
CA VAL A 349 -0.28 5.10 1.63
C VAL A 349 -1.71 5.21 1.11
N ARG A 350 -2.66 5.62 1.98
CA ARG A 350 -4.07 5.76 1.61
C ARG A 350 -4.26 6.59 0.33
N PRO A 351 -5.18 6.19 -0.57
CA PRO A 351 -6.04 5.00 -0.53
C PRO A 351 -5.39 3.73 -1.14
N GLY A 352 -4.07 3.73 -1.37
CA GLY A 352 -3.30 2.66 -2.00
C GLY A 352 -3.01 1.47 -1.09
N TYR A 353 -2.01 0.66 -1.47
CA TYR A 353 -1.73 -0.62 -0.83
C TYR A 353 -0.58 -0.54 0.16
N TRP A 354 -0.57 -1.46 1.12
CA TRP A 354 0.62 -1.74 1.91
C TRP A 354 0.90 -3.24 1.98
N MET A 355 2.16 -3.58 2.20
CA MET A 355 2.65 -4.95 2.40
C MET A 355 3.44 -5.03 3.70
N TRP A 356 3.44 -6.20 4.34
CA TRP A 356 4.25 -6.47 5.51
C TRP A 356 5.51 -7.26 5.13
N ILE A 357 6.64 -6.85 5.69
CA ILE A 357 7.91 -7.57 5.60
C ILE A 357 8.20 -8.19 6.96
N PRO A 358 8.13 -9.52 7.10
CA PRO A 358 8.51 -10.18 8.35
C PRO A 358 10.01 -10.09 8.62
N ASP A 359 10.37 -9.93 9.89
CA ASP A 359 11.76 -9.99 10.41
C ASP A 359 12.29 -11.43 10.37
N VAL A 360 12.66 -11.91 9.17
CA VAL A 360 13.10 -13.29 8.92
C VAL A 360 14.62 -13.49 9.04
N PHE A 361 15.38 -12.46 9.41
CA PHE A 361 16.83 -12.56 9.64
C PHE A 361 17.19 -12.30 11.11
N GLN A 362 18.43 -12.62 11.46
CA GLN A 362 18.94 -12.43 12.83
C GLN A 362 20.15 -11.51 12.80
N ARG A 363 20.07 -10.35 13.47
CA ARG A 363 21.22 -9.44 13.65
C ARG A 363 21.69 -9.30 15.10
N ARG A 364 20.77 -9.28 16.08
CA ARG A 364 21.10 -9.07 17.51
C ARG A 364 20.38 -10.05 18.44
N ALA A 365 19.11 -10.31 18.17
CA ALA A 365 18.25 -11.14 19.02
C ALA A 365 18.15 -12.57 18.46
N ARG A 366 16.96 -13.17 18.55
CA ARG A 366 16.59 -14.45 17.94
C ARG A 366 15.91 -14.25 16.58
N PHE A 367 15.79 -15.33 15.82
CA PHE A 367 14.87 -15.36 14.68
C PHE A 367 13.41 -15.29 15.16
N MET A 368 12.53 -14.83 14.26
CA MET A 368 11.09 -15.01 14.40
C MET A 368 10.76 -16.50 14.49
N GLU A 369 9.89 -16.85 15.44
CA GLU A 369 9.39 -18.23 15.57
C GLU A 369 8.25 -18.47 14.55
N PRO A 370 8.09 -19.69 14.03
CA PRO A 370 7.01 -20.06 13.10
C PRO A 370 5.61 -19.57 13.50
N GLU A 371 5.27 -19.67 14.79
CA GLU A 371 3.95 -19.25 15.27
C GLU A 371 3.80 -17.73 15.40
N GLU A 372 4.89 -17.00 15.61
CA GLU A 372 4.87 -15.54 15.57
C GLU A 372 4.63 -15.04 14.14
N LEU A 373 5.29 -15.67 13.15
CA LEU A 373 5.04 -15.41 11.74
C LEU A 373 3.56 -15.61 11.41
N ARG A 374 2.96 -16.70 11.88
CA ARG A 374 1.54 -17.00 11.65
C ARG A 374 0.64 -15.94 12.28
N VAL A 375 0.85 -15.59 13.54
CA VAL A 375 0.07 -14.55 14.26
C VAL A 375 0.15 -13.21 13.53
N LEU A 376 1.36 -12.76 13.18
CA LEU A 376 1.57 -11.46 12.55
C LEU A 376 1.07 -11.41 11.11
N THR A 377 1.23 -12.49 10.34
CA THR A 377 0.70 -12.57 8.97
C THR A 377 -0.80 -12.33 8.95
N TRP A 378 -1.55 -13.09 9.74
CA TRP A 378 -3.01 -12.96 9.73
C TRP A 378 -3.46 -11.64 10.33
N THR A 379 -2.75 -11.13 11.34
CA THR A 379 -3.02 -9.79 11.89
C THR A 379 -2.79 -8.69 10.85
N ALA A 380 -1.71 -8.78 10.06
CA ALA A 380 -1.45 -7.85 8.96
C ALA A 380 -2.57 -7.88 7.92
N LEU A 381 -3.00 -9.06 7.48
CA LEU A 381 -4.11 -9.22 6.52
C LEU A 381 -5.43 -8.65 7.07
N ALA A 382 -5.73 -8.88 8.35
CA ALA A 382 -6.90 -8.28 9.00
C ALA A 382 -6.78 -6.74 9.14
N LYS A 383 -5.56 -6.20 9.10
CA LYS A 383 -5.26 -4.77 8.97
C LYS A 383 -5.21 -4.30 7.50
N GLY A 384 -5.73 -5.09 6.55
CA GLY A 384 -5.86 -4.69 5.15
C GLY A 384 -4.55 -4.74 4.38
N CYS A 385 -3.59 -5.54 4.84
CA CYS A 385 -2.35 -5.80 4.12
C CYS A 385 -2.64 -6.50 2.79
N LYS A 386 -2.03 -6.04 1.70
CA LYS A 386 -2.20 -6.62 0.37
C LYS A 386 -1.27 -7.82 0.10
N GLY A 387 -0.36 -8.11 1.04
CA GLY A 387 0.54 -9.24 0.88
C GLY A 387 1.81 -9.17 1.74
N LEU A 388 2.65 -10.18 1.56
CA LEU A 388 3.89 -10.38 2.29
C LEU A 388 5.09 -10.21 1.35
N LYS A 389 6.15 -9.60 1.86
CA LYS A 389 7.44 -9.58 1.18
C LYS A 389 8.52 -10.09 2.11
N TYR A 390 8.96 -11.33 1.92
CA TYR A 390 10.00 -11.91 2.76
C TYR A 390 11.37 -11.28 2.45
N PHE A 391 12.18 -11.08 3.48
CA PHE A 391 13.47 -10.44 3.33
C PHE A 391 14.61 -11.48 3.34
N ALA A 392 15.14 -11.84 2.17
CA ALA A 392 16.09 -12.95 2.05
C ALA A 392 17.57 -12.52 2.06
N TRP A 393 17.94 -11.50 2.84
CA TRP A 393 19.33 -11.01 2.90
C TRP A 393 20.14 -11.74 3.98
N HIS A 394 21.39 -12.10 3.65
CA HIS A 394 22.45 -12.28 4.64
C HIS A 394 23.54 -11.21 4.39
N LEU A 395 23.94 -10.49 5.45
CA LEU A 395 24.93 -9.41 5.37
C LEU A 395 26.35 -9.92 5.10
N ASP A 396 26.66 -11.15 5.52
CA ASP A 396 28.03 -11.69 5.49
C ASP A 396 28.30 -12.67 4.35
N ASP A 397 27.25 -13.18 3.67
CA ASP A 397 27.39 -14.07 2.51
C ASP A 397 26.23 -13.83 1.53
N PRO A 398 26.45 -13.11 0.41
CA PRO A 398 25.42 -12.87 -0.59
C PRO A 398 24.95 -14.16 -1.31
N LYS A 399 25.58 -15.31 -1.06
CA LYS A 399 25.15 -16.62 -1.56
C LYS A 399 24.24 -17.37 -0.59
N GLN A 400 24.11 -16.92 0.66
CA GLN A 400 23.19 -17.50 1.64
C GLN A 400 21.92 -16.67 1.69
N PHE A 401 20.83 -17.28 1.25
CA PHE A 401 19.51 -16.73 1.50
C PHE A 401 19.24 -16.78 3.01
N GLY A 402 18.62 -15.74 3.56
CA GLY A 402 18.27 -15.65 4.98
C GLY A 402 17.40 -16.80 5.53
N PHE A 403 16.95 -17.72 4.66
CA PHE A 403 16.14 -18.89 4.95
C PHE A 403 16.94 -20.11 5.42
N ASP A 404 18.22 -20.24 5.05
CA ASP A 404 19.00 -21.46 5.35
C ASP A 404 19.39 -21.56 6.82
N ARG A 405 19.48 -20.42 7.52
CA ARG A 405 19.84 -20.37 8.95
C ARG A 405 18.67 -20.68 9.89
N ASN A 406 17.44 -20.73 9.37
CA ASN A 406 16.26 -21.14 10.13
C ASN A 406 15.31 -21.99 9.28
N PRO A 407 15.60 -23.30 9.10
CA PRO A 407 14.76 -24.21 8.33
C PRO A 407 13.31 -24.26 8.84
N ALA A 408 13.10 -24.18 10.16
CA ALA A 408 11.76 -24.21 10.75
C ALA A 408 10.91 -23.01 10.31
N LEU A 409 11.49 -21.80 10.29
CA LEU A 409 10.81 -20.61 9.77
C LEU A 409 10.57 -20.71 8.27
N THR A 410 11.50 -21.26 7.51
CA THR A 410 11.35 -21.49 6.06
C THR A 410 10.20 -22.44 5.74
N GLU A 411 10.09 -23.56 6.45
CA GLU A 411 8.94 -24.46 6.31
C GLU A 411 7.62 -23.81 6.75
N ALA A 412 7.66 -22.95 7.78
CA ALA A 412 6.50 -22.17 8.20
C ALA A 412 6.04 -21.20 7.09
N ILE A 413 6.97 -20.54 6.39
CA ILE A 413 6.68 -19.66 5.25
C ILE A 413 6.00 -20.46 4.14
N LYS A 414 6.55 -21.63 3.76
CA LYS A 414 5.96 -22.50 2.73
C LYS A 414 4.54 -22.90 3.09
N ALA A 415 4.34 -23.42 4.29
CA ALA A 415 3.03 -23.86 4.78
C ALA A 415 2.04 -22.70 4.82
N GLN A 416 2.45 -21.53 5.30
CA GLN A 416 1.64 -20.32 5.35
C GLN A 416 1.22 -19.89 3.94
N ASN A 417 2.15 -19.85 2.97
CA ASN A 417 1.87 -19.44 1.60
C ASN A 417 0.89 -20.38 0.88
N VAL A 418 0.93 -21.68 1.17
CA VAL A 418 -0.07 -22.64 0.67
C VAL A 418 -1.47 -22.27 1.16
N VAL A 419 -1.62 -21.96 2.45
CA VAL A 419 -2.91 -21.55 3.03
C VAL A 419 -3.37 -20.21 2.45
N LEU A 420 -2.48 -19.23 2.33
CA LEU A 420 -2.80 -17.92 1.76
C LEU A 420 -3.26 -18.03 0.30
N ARG A 421 -2.62 -18.88 -0.50
CA ARG A 421 -3.00 -19.14 -1.89
C ARG A 421 -4.36 -19.79 -2.02
N ARG A 422 -4.65 -20.78 -1.17
CA ARG A 422 -5.97 -21.44 -1.11
C ARG A 422 -7.10 -20.43 -0.97
N TRP A 423 -6.85 -19.35 -0.22
CA TRP A 423 -7.85 -18.33 0.08
C TRP A 423 -7.66 -17.03 -0.69
N ALA A 424 -6.77 -16.97 -1.68
CA ALA A 424 -6.35 -15.72 -2.32
C ALA A 424 -7.52 -14.87 -2.85
N ASP A 425 -8.53 -15.51 -3.46
CA ASP A 425 -9.71 -14.80 -3.98
C ASP A 425 -10.54 -14.13 -2.89
N ARG A 426 -10.58 -14.71 -1.69
CA ARG A 426 -11.27 -14.15 -0.53
C ARG A 426 -10.42 -13.09 0.16
N LEU A 427 -9.10 -13.22 0.12
CA LEU A 427 -8.17 -12.30 0.77
C LEU A 427 -7.87 -11.07 -0.10
N ALA A 428 -7.97 -11.17 -1.42
CA ALA A 428 -7.62 -10.10 -2.35
C ALA A 428 -8.37 -8.77 -2.11
N PRO A 429 -9.68 -8.74 -1.82
CA PRO A 429 -10.41 -7.50 -1.59
C PRO A 429 -10.55 -7.14 -0.10
N LEU A 430 -9.66 -7.62 0.77
CA LEU A 430 -9.74 -7.31 2.19
C LEU A 430 -9.49 -5.84 2.48
N VAL A 431 -10.42 -5.23 3.22
CA VAL A 431 -10.28 -3.91 3.84
C VAL A 431 -10.39 -4.02 5.35
N ALA A 432 -9.51 -3.33 6.07
CA ALA A 432 -9.52 -3.31 7.53
C ALA A 432 -10.72 -2.52 8.05
N VAL A 433 -11.57 -3.11 8.88
CA VAL A 433 -12.80 -2.45 9.30
C VAL A 433 -12.54 -1.51 10.48
N ARG A 434 -11.53 -1.80 11.31
CA ARG A 434 -11.14 -0.94 12.43
C ARG A 434 -9.69 -1.17 12.85
N GLU A 435 -9.13 -0.20 13.57
CA GLU A 435 -7.74 -0.15 14.03
C GLU A 435 -7.45 -1.19 15.12
N GLU A 436 -8.44 -1.54 15.96
CA GLU A 436 -8.45 -2.67 16.90
C GLU A 436 -9.90 -2.87 17.37
N THR A 437 -10.41 -4.11 17.33
CA THR A 437 -11.85 -4.35 17.49
C THR A 437 -12.15 -5.58 18.29
N HIS A 438 -12.38 -5.35 19.58
CA HIS A 438 -13.04 -6.28 20.47
C HIS A 438 -12.19 -7.49 20.85
N GLY A 439 -12.18 -7.72 22.14
CA GLY A 439 -11.47 -8.79 22.79
C GLY A 439 -11.91 -8.71 24.23
N ASP A 440 -12.02 -9.86 24.86
CA ASP A 440 -12.14 -9.84 26.30
C ASP A 440 -10.72 -9.95 26.84
N ALA A 441 -10.11 -8.81 27.17
CA ALA A 441 -8.78 -8.77 27.77
C ALA A 441 -8.75 -9.56 29.09
N ARG A 442 -9.88 -9.66 29.80
CA ARG A 442 -10.02 -10.54 30.98
C ARG A 442 -10.05 -12.00 30.56
N ALA A 443 -10.71 -12.34 29.45
CA ALA A 443 -10.57 -13.66 28.82
C ALA A 443 -9.24 -13.86 28.07
N GLY A 444 -8.38 -12.84 28.01
CA GLY A 444 -7.03 -12.80 27.43
C GLY A 444 -6.96 -13.08 25.93
N TYR A 445 -7.87 -12.55 25.12
CA TYR A 445 -7.73 -12.56 23.66
C TYR A 445 -8.10 -11.20 23.05
N VAL A 446 -7.64 -10.95 21.82
CA VAL A 446 -8.00 -9.77 21.01
C VAL A 446 -8.45 -10.22 19.61
N GLN A 447 -9.34 -9.45 18.97
CA GLN A 447 -9.79 -9.69 17.60
C GLN A 447 -9.40 -8.56 16.65
N TYR A 448 -9.12 -8.94 15.40
CA TYR A 448 -8.95 -8.02 14.27
C TYR A 448 -9.93 -8.42 13.17
N THR A 449 -10.62 -7.45 12.58
CA THR A 449 -11.70 -7.70 11.61
C THR A 449 -11.43 -6.98 10.29
N ALA A 450 -11.53 -7.73 9.19
CA ALA A 450 -11.51 -7.20 7.84
C ALA A 450 -12.71 -7.70 7.02
N TRP A 451 -13.14 -6.92 6.04
CA TRP A 451 -14.21 -7.28 5.11
C TRP A 451 -13.66 -7.52 3.72
N SER A 452 -14.22 -8.52 3.05
CA SER A 452 -13.95 -8.82 1.66
C SER A 452 -15.19 -8.52 0.83
N GLY A 453 -15.68 -7.28 0.95
CA GLY A 453 -16.96 -6.90 0.36
C GLY A 453 -18.12 -7.76 0.85
N GLU A 454 -18.97 -8.22 -0.06
CA GLU A 454 -20.04 -9.19 0.18
C GLU A 454 -19.57 -10.65 0.35
N ARG A 455 -18.30 -10.96 0.07
CA ARG A 455 -17.80 -12.35 0.11
C ARG A 455 -17.72 -12.89 1.54
N GLY A 456 -17.50 -12.00 2.51
CA GLY A 456 -17.46 -12.39 3.90
C GLY A 456 -16.61 -11.48 4.78
N VAL A 457 -16.46 -11.92 6.02
CA VAL A 457 -15.76 -11.23 7.09
C VAL A 457 -14.63 -12.12 7.60
N LEU A 458 -13.40 -11.60 7.57
CA LEU A 458 -12.25 -12.20 8.22
C LEU A 458 -12.19 -11.71 9.67
N THR A 459 -12.09 -12.63 10.63
CA THR A 459 -11.85 -12.29 12.04
C THR A 459 -10.67 -13.11 12.57
N VAL A 460 -9.61 -12.42 12.96
CA VAL A 460 -8.41 -13.02 13.53
C VAL A 460 -8.48 -12.93 15.05
N VAL A 461 -8.60 -14.07 15.73
CA VAL A 461 -8.64 -14.17 17.19
C VAL A 461 -7.23 -14.50 17.68
N ARG A 462 -6.56 -13.54 18.32
CA ARG A 462 -5.20 -13.70 18.86
C ARG A 462 -5.26 -13.97 20.36
N ASN A 463 -4.57 -15.02 20.80
CA ASN A 463 -4.39 -15.34 22.21
C ASN A 463 -3.33 -14.44 22.83
N LEU A 464 -3.67 -13.77 23.94
CA LEU A 464 -2.75 -12.90 24.68
C LEU A 464 -1.99 -13.64 25.78
N LYS A 465 -2.32 -14.92 26.04
CA LYS A 465 -1.62 -15.74 27.03
C LYS A 465 -0.44 -16.46 26.37
N TYR A 466 0.65 -15.74 26.20
CA TYR A 466 1.91 -16.27 25.71
C TYR A 466 3.10 -15.70 26.49
N VAL A 467 4.24 -16.37 26.38
CA VAL A 467 5.54 -15.87 26.81
C VAL A 467 6.43 -15.79 25.57
N THR A 468 7.15 -14.68 25.46
CA THR A 468 8.24 -14.49 24.50
C THR A 468 9.41 -13.91 25.27
N ASP A 469 10.59 -14.51 25.13
CA ASP A 469 11.83 -13.95 25.66
C ASP A 469 12.70 -13.34 24.53
N GLY A 470 13.68 -12.53 24.93
CA GLY A 470 14.56 -11.79 24.02
C GLY A 470 15.96 -12.38 23.86
N GLN A 471 16.25 -13.53 24.47
CA GLN A 471 17.60 -14.11 24.45
C GLN A 471 17.87 -14.86 23.13
N ALA A 472 19.13 -14.84 22.69
CA ALA A 472 19.56 -15.62 21.53
C ALA A 472 19.43 -17.13 21.80
N ASN A 473 19.13 -17.91 20.76
CA ASN A 473 18.68 -19.29 20.91
C ASN A 473 19.83 -20.30 21.08
N ALA A 474 20.59 -20.22 22.18
CA ALA A 474 21.72 -21.11 22.42
C ALA A 474 21.32 -22.58 22.70
N GLU A 475 20.07 -22.84 23.11
CA GLU A 475 19.64 -24.14 23.70
C GLU A 475 18.35 -24.74 23.06
N GLY A 476 17.94 -24.30 21.86
CA GLY A 476 16.98 -25.03 21.01
C GLY A 476 15.49 -25.07 21.42
N ALA A 477 15.09 -24.64 22.62
CA ALA A 477 13.68 -24.59 23.00
C ALA A 477 12.94 -23.39 22.37
N PRO A 478 11.67 -23.53 21.92
CA PRO A 478 10.89 -22.41 21.41
C PRO A 478 10.75 -21.30 22.46
N ARG A 479 11.06 -20.08 22.05
CA ARG A 479 11.01 -18.89 22.93
C ARG A 479 9.62 -18.28 22.98
N PHE A 480 8.85 -18.45 21.91
CA PHE A 480 7.44 -18.15 21.87
C PHE A 480 6.62 -19.35 22.36
N ARG A 481 6.12 -19.26 23.60
CA ARG A 481 5.28 -20.30 24.22
C ARG A 481 3.89 -19.75 24.44
N VAL A 482 2.92 -20.36 23.77
CA VAL A 482 1.51 -20.02 23.94
C VAL A 482 0.91 -20.98 24.94
N TYR A 483 0.04 -20.48 25.81
CA TYR A 483 -0.79 -21.30 26.68
C TYR A 483 -2.19 -21.39 26.03
N PRO A 484 -2.50 -22.50 25.34
CA PRO A 484 -3.76 -22.62 24.64
C PRO A 484 -4.94 -22.53 25.61
N LYS A 485 -6.04 -22.00 25.11
CA LYS A 485 -7.29 -21.94 25.85
C LYS A 485 -8.27 -22.92 25.24
N THR A 486 -9.07 -23.56 26.06
CA THR A 486 -10.10 -24.51 25.63
C THR A 486 -11.48 -23.93 25.82
N ASN A 487 -12.42 -24.27 24.95
CA ASN A 487 -13.81 -23.82 25.03
C ASN A 487 -13.96 -22.30 25.11
N VAL A 488 -13.26 -21.57 24.22
CA VAL A 488 -13.34 -20.11 24.17
C VAL A 488 -14.56 -19.72 23.33
N THR A 489 -15.50 -18.97 23.91
CA THR A 489 -16.59 -18.35 23.14
C THR A 489 -16.16 -16.99 22.62
N VAL A 490 -16.23 -16.83 21.30
CA VAL A 490 -15.80 -15.64 20.58
C VAL A 490 -17.03 -15.00 19.93
N LYS A 491 -17.28 -13.73 20.24
CA LYS A 491 -18.32 -12.95 19.55
C LYS A 491 -17.73 -12.39 18.26
N VAL A 492 -18.16 -12.91 17.12
CA VAL A 492 -17.81 -12.39 15.79
C VAL A 492 -18.88 -11.40 15.39
N ARG A 493 -18.52 -10.12 15.32
CA ARG A 493 -19.44 -9.10 14.80
C ARG A 493 -19.58 -9.27 13.30
N VAL A 494 -20.82 -9.43 12.87
CA VAL A 494 -21.16 -9.64 11.48
C VAL A 494 -22.07 -8.49 11.04
N PRO A 495 -21.81 -7.85 9.90
CA PRO A 495 -22.69 -6.80 9.40
C PRO A 495 -24.09 -7.33 9.08
N GLY A 496 -25.14 -6.53 9.30
CA GLY A 496 -26.54 -6.94 9.07
C GLY A 496 -26.87 -7.35 7.63
N TRP A 497 -26.03 -7.03 6.65
CA TRP A 497 -26.16 -7.51 5.27
C TRP A 497 -25.81 -8.99 5.11
N LEU A 498 -25.10 -9.60 6.05
CA LEU A 498 -24.74 -11.02 6.07
C LEU A 498 -25.74 -11.78 6.97
N LYS A 499 -26.93 -12.09 6.42
CA LYS A 499 -28.11 -12.56 7.18
C LYS A 499 -28.01 -13.99 7.73
N SER A 500 -27.44 -14.91 6.97
CA SER A 500 -27.11 -16.27 7.41
C SER A 500 -25.61 -16.40 7.31
N VAL A 501 -24.98 -16.87 8.37
CA VAL A 501 -23.52 -16.91 8.46
C VAL A 501 -23.13 -18.35 8.72
N ARG A 502 -22.21 -18.87 7.91
CA ARG A 502 -21.39 -20.02 8.29
C ARG A 502 -20.02 -19.53 8.67
N VAL A 503 -19.48 -20.09 9.75
CA VAL A 503 -18.12 -19.79 10.20
C VAL A 503 -17.23 -21.00 9.98
N GLU A 504 -16.06 -20.77 9.39
CA GLU A 504 -15.01 -21.77 9.26
C GLU A 504 -13.66 -21.22 9.75
N ASP A 505 -12.79 -22.11 10.22
CA ASP A 505 -11.39 -21.76 10.48
C ASP A 505 -10.60 -21.86 9.17
N LEU A 506 -10.06 -20.74 8.67
CA LEU A 506 -9.28 -20.72 7.44
C LEU A 506 -7.95 -21.49 7.55
N LEU A 507 -7.45 -21.74 8.77
CA LEU A 507 -6.22 -22.51 8.97
C LEU A 507 -6.44 -24.01 8.71
N THR A 508 -7.58 -24.54 9.15
CA THR A 508 -7.90 -25.98 9.04
C THR A 508 -8.87 -26.27 7.89
N GLY A 509 -9.68 -25.30 7.49
CA GLY A 509 -10.82 -25.44 6.59
C GLY A 509 -12.07 -26.05 7.26
N GLU A 510 -12.04 -26.25 8.58
CA GLU A 510 -13.15 -26.89 9.29
C GLU A 510 -14.26 -25.89 9.63
N PRO A 511 -15.54 -26.28 9.46
CA PRO A 511 -16.66 -25.48 9.96
C PRO A 511 -16.66 -25.46 11.49
N LEU A 512 -17.03 -24.32 12.07
CA LEU A 512 -17.08 -24.11 13.51
C LEU A 512 -18.53 -23.88 13.95
N PRO A 513 -18.95 -24.45 15.10
CA PRO A 513 -20.30 -24.26 15.60
C PRO A 513 -20.54 -22.80 15.99
N GLU A 514 -21.60 -22.25 15.42
CA GLU A 514 -22.03 -20.87 15.60
C GLU A 514 -23.47 -20.76 16.16
N THR A 515 -23.65 -19.81 17.07
CA THR A 515 -24.96 -19.43 17.60
C THR A 515 -25.27 -18.00 17.16
N PRO A 516 -26.35 -17.75 16.40
CA PRO A 516 -26.74 -16.40 16.02
C PRO A 516 -26.96 -15.49 17.24
N THR A 517 -26.50 -14.25 17.16
CA THR A 517 -26.71 -13.23 18.20
C THR A 517 -27.12 -11.89 17.59
N PRO A 518 -27.73 -10.96 18.34
CA PRO A 518 -27.98 -9.62 17.86
C PRO A 518 -26.67 -8.94 17.40
N GLY A 519 -26.55 -8.65 16.10
CA GLY A 519 -25.37 -7.99 15.52
C GLY A 519 -24.16 -8.91 15.23
N GLY A 520 -24.32 -10.23 15.28
CA GLY A 520 -23.22 -11.14 14.99
C GLY A 520 -23.52 -12.62 15.21
N VAL A 521 -22.45 -13.39 15.41
CA VAL A 521 -22.51 -14.80 15.79
C VAL A 521 -21.54 -15.09 16.95
N GLU A 522 -21.94 -15.96 17.86
CA GLU A 522 -21.06 -16.54 18.86
C GLU A 522 -20.47 -17.83 18.33
N VAL A 523 -19.15 -17.91 18.29
CA VAL A 523 -18.42 -19.08 17.80
C VAL A 523 -17.73 -19.75 18.96
N ARG A 524 -17.97 -21.05 19.15
CA ARG A 524 -17.28 -21.82 20.19
C ARG A 524 -16.01 -22.44 19.63
N LEU A 525 -14.86 -21.92 20.06
CA LEU A 525 -13.56 -22.48 19.72
C LEU A 525 -13.24 -23.64 20.67
N PRO A 526 -13.08 -24.89 20.17
CA PRO A 526 -12.68 -26.00 21.02
C PRO A 526 -11.30 -25.74 21.63
N ARG A 527 -10.41 -25.10 20.85
CA ARG A 527 -9.08 -24.69 21.27
C ARG A 527 -8.67 -23.40 20.57
N LEU A 528 -8.21 -22.42 21.33
CA LEU A 528 -7.52 -21.23 20.85
C LEU A 528 -6.02 -21.38 21.16
N ALA A 529 -5.22 -21.67 20.14
CA ALA A 529 -3.76 -21.72 20.22
C ALA A 529 -3.16 -20.29 20.22
N ALA A 530 -2.20 -19.99 19.35
CA ALA A 530 -1.66 -18.63 19.20
C ALA A 530 -2.67 -17.70 18.51
N VAL A 531 -3.29 -18.22 17.46
CA VAL A 531 -4.28 -17.53 16.63
C VAL A 531 -5.30 -18.54 16.11
N CYS A 532 -6.54 -18.09 15.92
CA CYS A 532 -7.57 -18.78 15.14
C CYS A 532 -8.09 -17.77 14.10
N VAL A 533 -8.33 -18.23 12.88
CA VAL A 533 -8.67 -17.35 11.76
C VAL A 533 -10.05 -17.69 11.25
N LEU A 534 -11.03 -16.91 11.65
CA LEU A 534 -12.43 -17.16 11.36
C LEU A 534 -12.82 -16.48 10.06
N TRP A 535 -13.55 -17.21 9.21
CA TRP A 535 -14.21 -16.66 8.04
C TRP A 535 -15.71 -16.84 8.15
N ALA A 536 -16.43 -15.72 8.19
CA ALA A 536 -17.88 -15.66 8.20
C ALA A 536 -18.39 -15.31 6.79
N ALA A 537 -19.20 -16.19 6.19
CA ALA A 537 -19.73 -16.05 4.83
C ALA A 537 -21.24 -16.33 4.74
N PRO A 538 -21.92 -15.92 3.65
CA PRO A 538 -23.35 -16.16 3.48
C PRO A 538 -23.68 -17.66 3.52
N GLY A 539 -24.60 -18.06 4.40
CA GLY A 539 -25.08 -19.44 4.50
C GLY A 539 -25.79 -19.87 3.22
N GLY A 540 -25.20 -20.83 2.50
CA GLY A 540 -25.71 -21.33 1.22
C GLY A 540 -24.60 -21.58 0.19
N ALA A 541 -23.46 -20.89 0.31
CA ALA A 541 -22.26 -21.19 -0.46
C ALA A 541 -21.34 -22.10 0.35
N SER A 542 -21.44 -23.41 0.16
CA SER A 542 -20.33 -24.31 0.50
C SER A 542 -19.48 -24.47 -0.75
N PRO A 543 -18.33 -23.80 -0.87
CA PRO A 543 -17.42 -24.02 -2.00
C PRO A 543 -16.70 -25.37 -1.90
N ALA A 544 -16.92 -26.16 -0.84
CA ALA A 544 -16.36 -27.51 -0.73
C ALA A 544 -16.86 -28.46 -1.85
N ALA A 545 -17.92 -28.11 -2.58
CA ALA A 545 -18.38 -28.83 -3.77
C ALA A 545 -17.82 -28.29 -5.10
N GLU A 546 -17.20 -27.11 -5.12
CA GLU A 546 -16.41 -26.60 -6.24
C GLU A 546 -14.94 -26.66 -5.87
N ALA A 547 -14.41 -27.89 -5.76
CA ALA A 547 -12.99 -28.06 -6.01
C ALA A 547 -12.71 -27.43 -7.40
N PRO A 548 -11.74 -26.51 -7.54
CA PRO A 548 -11.43 -25.95 -8.84
C PRO A 548 -11.00 -27.12 -9.72
N ALA A 549 -11.81 -27.43 -10.73
CA ALA A 549 -11.41 -28.29 -11.81
C ALA A 549 -10.21 -27.63 -12.49
N GLY A 550 -9.00 -27.93 -12.03
CA GLY A 550 -7.73 -27.81 -12.76
C GLY A 550 -7.41 -26.50 -13.48
N ARG A 551 -8.11 -25.38 -13.22
CA ARG A 551 -7.73 -24.09 -13.78
C ARG A 551 -6.63 -23.51 -12.91
N ALA A 552 -5.40 -23.85 -13.28
CA ALA A 552 -4.27 -22.97 -13.01
C ALA A 552 -4.70 -21.53 -13.35
N PRO A 553 -4.36 -20.52 -12.52
CA PRO A 553 -4.54 -19.15 -12.94
C PRO A 553 -3.91 -19.01 -14.31
N THR A 554 -4.70 -18.61 -15.30
CA THR A 554 -4.21 -18.27 -16.63
C THR A 554 -3.26 -17.10 -16.45
N ASN A 555 -1.99 -17.42 -16.23
CA ASN A 555 -0.89 -16.59 -16.66
C ASN A 555 -1.15 -16.28 -18.13
N VAL A 556 -1.04 -15.00 -18.47
CA VAL A 556 -1.05 -14.53 -19.85
C VAL A 556 -0.08 -15.42 -20.63
N ALA A 557 -0.63 -16.32 -21.45
CA ALA A 557 0.13 -17.08 -22.41
C ALA A 557 0.59 -16.07 -23.46
N THR A 558 1.87 -15.72 -23.44
CA THR A 558 2.53 -15.24 -24.64
C THR A 558 2.64 -16.44 -25.57
N ASP A 559 1.94 -16.39 -26.70
CA ASP A 559 2.10 -17.33 -27.80
C ASP A 559 3.55 -17.28 -28.28
N VAL A 560 4.36 -18.24 -27.84
CA VAL A 560 5.67 -18.50 -28.42
C VAL A 560 5.45 -19.42 -29.62
N LEU A 561 5.42 -18.82 -30.80
CA LEU A 561 5.55 -19.54 -32.07
C LEU A 561 6.91 -20.27 -32.10
N PRO A 562 6.98 -21.52 -32.58
CA PRO A 562 8.24 -22.19 -32.78
C PRO A 562 8.93 -21.61 -34.03
N LEU A 563 9.95 -20.76 -33.83
CA LEU A 563 10.87 -20.38 -34.89
C LEU A 563 11.92 -21.48 -35.09
N SER A 564 11.64 -22.40 -36.00
CA SER A 564 12.67 -23.15 -36.72
C SER A 564 13.14 -22.29 -37.90
N GLY A 565 14.38 -21.79 -37.87
CA GLY A 565 14.97 -21.10 -39.02
C GLY A 565 16.22 -20.29 -38.68
N GLU A 566 17.39 -20.89 -38.95
CA GLU A 566 18.73 -20.34 -39.26
C GLU A 566 19.37 -19.18 -38.46
N PRO A 567 20.70 -19.23 -38.23
CA PRO A 567 21.42 -18.23 -37.42
C PRO A 567 21.61 -16.91 -38.19
N SER A 568 21.05 -15.82 -37.67
CA SER A 568 21.25 -14.48 -38.19
C SER A 568 22.62 -13.90 -37.79
N LEU A 569 23.22 -13.16 -38.73
CA LEU A 569 24.54 -12.51 -38.76
C LEU A 569 24.86 -11.48 -37.65
N LEU A 570 24.12 -11.46 -36.53
CA LEU A 570 24.23 -10.44 -35.48
C LEU A 570 25.25 -10.74 -34.37
N THR A 571 25.90 -11.91 -34.37
CA THR A 571 26.87 -12.27 -33.32
C THR A 571 28.27 -11.67 -33.53
N ALA A 572 28.67 -11.35 -34.75
CA ALA A 572 30.03 -10.85 -35.01
C ALA A 572 30.26 -9.41 -34.50
N ALA A 573 29.26 -8.53 -34.62
CA ALA A 573 29.38 -7.14 -34.18
C ALA A 573 29.42 -7.01 -32.64
N GLY A 574 28.65 -7.84 -31.93
CA GLY A 574 28.65 -7.85 -30.46
C GLY A 574 30.00 -8.26 -29.86
N TRP A 575 30.69 -9.20 -30.51
CA TRP A 575 32.01 -9.66 -30.05
C TRP A 575 33.13 -8.62 -30.25
N GLN A 576 33.07 -7.81 -31.31
CA GLN A 576 34.02 -6.71 -31.51
C GLN A 576 33.91 -5.62 -30.43
N TRP A 577 32.68 -5.28 -29.99
CA TRP A 577 32.48 -4.28 -28.93
C TRP A 577 33.01 -4.74 -27.56
N VAL A 578 32.91 -6.04 -27.27
CA VAL A 578 33.47 -6.63 -26.04
C VAL A 578 35.00 -6.59 -26.06
N GLN A 579 35.62 -6.91 -27.21
CA GLN A 579 37.08 -6.86 -27.35
C GLN A 579 37.63 -5.42 -27.25
N ILE A 580 36.95 -4.43 -27.84
CA ILE A 580 37.33 -3.01 -27.74
C ILE A 580 37.25 -2.52 -26.30
N SER A 581 36.20 -2.92 -25.57
CA SER A 581 36.00 -2.53 -24.17
C SER A 581 37.06 -3.13 -23.23
N LEU A 582 37.46 -4.38 -23.47
CA LEU A 582 38.56 -5.03 -22.75
C LEU A 582 39.92 -4.37 -23.04
N LEU A 583 40.18 -3.99 -24.29
CA LEU A 583 41.43 -3.30 -24.66
C LEU A 583 41.55 -1.92 -23.98
N ALA A 584 40.43 -1.19 -23.89
CA ALA A 584 40.36 0.11 -23.22
C ALA A 584 40.66 -0.01 -21.70
N LEU A 585 40.13 -1.04 -21.04
CA LEU A 585 40.40 -1.30 -19.62
C LEU A 585 41.88 -1.64 -19.36
N VAL A 586 42.51 -2.42 -20.24
CA VAL A 586 43.94 -2.74 -20.15
C VAL A 586 44.81 -1.49 -20.33
N LEU A 587 44.47 -0.61 -21.28
CA LEU A 587 45.19 0.64 -21.52
C LEU A 587 45.08 1.61 -20.33
N VAL A 588 43.90 1.72 -19.71
CA VAL A 588 43.72 2.54 -18.49
C VAL A 588 44.55 1.97 -17.33
N GLY A 589 44.51 0.65 -17.12
CA GLY A 589 45.31 -0.01 -16.09
C GLY A 589 46.81 0.19 -16.29
N PHE A 590 47.29 0.07 -17.54
CA PHE A 590 48.70 0.29 -17.88
C PHE A 590 49.12 1.74 -17.66
N THR A 591 48.27 2.71 -18.03
CA THR A 591 48.55 4.14 -17.83
C THR A 591 48.65 4.49 -16.35
N VAL A 592 47.74 3.99 -15.52
CA VAL A 592 47.78 4.18 -14.06
C VAL A 592 49.04 3.55 -13.45
N TRP A 593 49.45 2.37 -13.95
CA TRP A 593 50.66 1.70 -13.50
C TRP A 593 51.93 2.48 -13.87
N VAL A 594 52.04 2.98 -15.10
CA VAL A 594 53.19 3.80 -15.55
C VAL A 594 53.29 5.10 -14.74
N VAL A 595 52.16 5.77 -14.47
CA VAL A 595 52.14 6.99 -13.64
C VAL A 595 52.58 6.69 -12.21
N ARG A 596 52.11 5.58 -11.61
CA ARG A 596 52.56 5.15 -10.27
C ARG A 596 54.04 4.79 -10.24
N ARG A 597 54.56 4.14 -11.29
CA ARG A 597 55.97 3.77 -11.37
C ARG A 597 56.88 4.98 -11.52
N ARG A 598 56.49 5.99 -12.32
CA ARG A 598 57.23 7.27 -12.44
C ARG A 598 57.20 8.11 -11.16
N ARG A 599 56.13 8.04 -10.36
CA ARG A 599 56.10 8.71 -9.03
C ARG A 599 57.04 8.05 -8.02
N ARG A 600 57.24 6.72 -8.09
CA ARG A 600 58.16 5.99 -7.21
C ARG A 600 59.63 6.14 -7.56
N SER A 601 59.98 6.59 -8.76
CA SER A 601 61.38 6.82 -9.16
C SER A 601 61.83 8.28 -8.98
N ARG A 602 60.98 9.14 -8.41
CA ARG A 602 61.28 10.55 -8.09
C ARG A 602 61.23 10.84 -6.58
N LEU A 603 60.92 9.82 -5.79
CA LEU A 603 61.15 9.72 -4.35
C LEU A 603 62.36 8.79 -4.17
#